data_AF-A0A3R9QSB8-F1
#
_entry.id   AF-A0A3R9QSB8-F1
#
_cell.length_a   1.000
_cell.length_b   1.000
_cell.length_c   1.000
_cell.angle_alpha   90.00
_cell.angle_beta   90.00
_cell.angle_gamma   90.00
#
_symmetry.space_group_name_H-M   'P 1'
#
loop_
_entity.id
_entity.type
_entity.pdbx_description
1 polymer ?
#
loop_
_entity_poly.entity_id
_entity_poly.type
_entity_poly.pdbx_seq_one_letter_code
_entity_poly.pdbx_strand_id
1 'polypeptide(L)'
;MPKFKLKGRFFCEMKKRIVIKGERVQDVGYRLFLLEAAEQLGLVGFQAKNIEDYVECIVEGEKSRVDKFIEFARSNFPEFAEVREVIDENYEGSVMSIEGFYRIFSLGQLVKIVNVGLKMLEKQDETLKEIKELRTDLKALSKDSQK
;
A
#
# COMPACT_ATOMS: atom_id res chain seq x y z
N MET A 1 -52.02 9.47 16.58
CA MET A 1 -50.87 9.42 15.64
C MET A 1 -50.20 8.07 15.75
N PRO A 2 -50.10 7.27 14.67
CA PRO A 2 -49.42 5.98 14.73
C PRO A 2 -47.91 6.19 14.79
N LYS A 3 -47.27 5.55 15.77
CA LYS A 3 -45.81 5.53 15.93
C LYS A 3 -45.20 4.62 14.85
N PHE A 4 -44.46 5.19 13.90
CA PHE A 4 -43.61 4.42 12.99
C PHE A 4 -42.50 3.74 13.81
N LYS A 5 -42.59 2.41 13.95
CA LYS A 5 -41.47 1.59 14.43
C LYS A 5 -40.49 1.43 13.25
N LEU A 6 -39.37 2.14 13.29
CA LEU A 6 -38.21 1.76 12.47
C LEU A 6 -37.80 0.34 12.89
N LYS A 7 -37.99 -0.64 12.01
CA LYS A 7 -37.36 -1.95 12.14
C LYS A 7 -35.86 -1.73 12.00
N GLY A 8 -35.14 -1.76 13.12
CA GLY A 8 -33.68 -1.83 13.14
C GLY A 8 -33.25 -3.06 12.35
N ARG A 9 -32.60 -2.83 11.22
CA ARG A 9 -31.96 -3.88 10.44
C ARG A 9 -30.71 -4.27 11.23
N PHE A 10 -30.76 -5.39 11.93
CA PHE A 10 -29.57 -5.95 12.58
C PHE A 10 -28.57 -6.34 11.49
N PHE A 11 -27.65 -5.43 11.16
CA PHE A 11 -26.49 -5.80 10.37
C PHE A 11 -25.56 -6.58 11.28
N CYS A 12 -25.25 -7.82 10.89
CA CYS A 12 -24.21 -8.59 11.56
C CYS A 12 -22.87 -8.04 11.08
N GLU A 13 -22.25 -7.23 11.93
CA GLU A 13 -20.90 -6.72 11.70
C GLU A 13 -19.90 -7.85 11.96
N MET A 14 -18.94 -7.98 11.04
CA MET A 14 -17.90 -8.98 11.04
C MET A 14 -16.55 -8.29 10.95
N LYS A 15 -15.59 -8.84 11.68
CA LYS A 15 -14.18 -8.43 11.65
C LYS A 15 -13.32 -9.63 11.31
N LYS A 16 -12.42 -9.44 10.35
CA LYS A 16 -11.57 -10.51 9.84
C LYS A 16 -10.15 -10.02 9.70
N ARG A 17 -9.22 -10.88 10.14
CA ARG A 17 -7.79 -10.74 9.88
C ARG A 17 -7.44 -11.70 8.75
N ILE A 18 -6.76 -11.18 7.74
CA ILE A 18 -6.36 -11.89 6.53
C ILE A 18 -4.85 -11.79 6.45
N VAL A 19 -4.18 -12.93 6.30
CA VAL A 19 -2.74 -13.06 6.19
C VAL A 19 -2.42 -13.64 4.83
N ILE A 20 -1.65 -12.90 4.03
CA ILE A 20 -1.26 -13.25 2.67
C ILE A 20 0.24 -13.49 2.66
N LYS A 21 0.64 -14.70 2.29
CA LYS A 21 2.06 -15.12 2.22
C LYS A 21 2.38 -15.61 0.82
N GLY A 22 3.65 -15.48 0.45
CA GLY A 22 4.15 -15.94 -0.84
C GLY A 22 5.58 -15.49 -1.06
N GLU A 23 6.15 -15.88 -2.19
CA GLU A 23 7.52 -15.53 -2.57
C GLU A 23 7.65 -14.03 -2.85
N ARG A 24 6.56 -13.42 -3.35
CA ARG A 24 6.53 -11.98 -3.64
C ARG A 24 5.16 -11.38 -3.34
N VAL A 25 4.99 -10.85 -2.13
CA VAL A 25 3.72 -10.21 -1.69
C VAL A 25 3.91 -8.76 -1.23
N GLN A 26 5.15 -8.30 -1.10
CA GLN A 26 5.50 -6.92 -0.73
C GLN A 26 6.08 -6.15 -1.92
N ASP A 27 5.97 -4.82 -1.87
CA ASP A 27 6.43 -3.91 -2.93
C ASP A 27 5.86 -4.19 -4.34
N VAL A 28 4.70 -4.86 -4.38
CA VAL A 28 3.90 -5.15 -5.60
C VAL A 28 2.56 -4.42 -5.60
N GLY A 29 2.39 -3.41 -4.75
CA GLY A 29 1.14 -2.64 -4.66
C GLY A 29 0.00 -3.32 -3.87
N TYR A 30 0.27 -4.44 -3.21
CA TYR A 30 -0.76 -5.27 -2.55
C TYR A 30 -1.65 -4.50 -1.56
N ARG A 31 -1.07 -3.61 -0.73
CA ARG A 31 -1.83 -2.81 0.23
C ARG A 31 -2.83 -1.85 -0.45
N LEU A 32 -2.46 -1.28 -1.60
CA LEU A 32 -3.33 -0.41 -2.39
C LEU A 32 -4.43 -1.22 -3.09
N PHE A 33 -4.06 -2.37 -3.64
CA PHE A 33 -4.99 -3.29 -4.28
C PHE A 33 -6.10 -3.75 -3.33
N LEU A 34 -5.74 -4.10 -2.08
CA LEU A 34 -6.72 -4.44 -1.05
C LEU A 34 -7.56 -3.24 -0.60
N LEU A 35 -6.96 -2.05 -0.50
CA LEU A 35 -7.68 -0.83 -0.13
C LEU A 35 -8.75 -0.49 -1.16
N GLU A 36 -8.43 -0.55 -2.45
CA GLU A 36 -9.38 -0.31 -3.54
C GLU A 36 -10.59 -1.25 -3.46
N ALA A 37 -10.35 -2.54 -3.25
CA ALA A 37 -11.42 -3.52 -3.12
C ALA A 37 -12.29 -3.29 -1.88
N ALA A 38 -11.67 -2.93 -0.74
CA ALA A 38 -12.39 -2.59 0.49
C ALA A 38 -13.28 -1.35 0.29
N GLU A 39 -12.78 -0.34 -0.42
CA GLU A 39 -13.53 0.87 -0.79
C GLU A 39 -14.76 0.52 -1.64
N GLN A 40 -14.54 -0.23 -2.72
CA GLN A 40 -15.59 -0.60 -3.68
C GLN A 40 -16.69 -1.46 -3.04
N LEU A 41 -16.32 -2.31 -2.08
CA LEU A 41 -17.27 -3.12 -1.31
C LEU A 41 -17.93 -2.34 -0.16
N GLY A 42 -17.48 -1.11 0.13
CA GLY A 42 -18.02 -0.26 1.18
C GLY A 42 -17.82 -0.85 2.57
N LEU A 43 -16.62 -1.35 2.86
CA LEU A 43 -16.26 -1.77 4.22
C LEU A 43 -16.12 -0.53 5.12
N VAL A 44 -16.38 -0.68 6.43
CA VAL A 44 -16.31 0.46 7.36
C VAL A 44 -14.94 0.59 8.00
N GLY A 45 -14.22 -0.53 8.14
CA GLY A 45 -12.87 -0.54 8.68
C GLY A 45 -11.89 -1.31 7.80
N PHE A 46 -10.67 -0.79 7.71
CA PHE A 46 -9.61 -1.37 6.91
C PHE A 46 -8.24 -1.01 7.48
N GLN A 47 -7.36 -2.00 7.56
CA GLN A 47 -5.94 -1.83 7.83
C GLN A 47 -5.16 -2.79 6.95
N ALA A 48 -4.04 -2.34 6.39
CA ALA A 48 -3.10 -3.24 5.72
C ALA A 48 -1.65 -2.88 6.06
N LYS A 49 -0.86 -3.88 6.42
CA LYS A 49 0.54 -3.74 6.84
C LYS A 49 1.40 -4.82 6.21
N ASN A 50 2.64 -4.47 5.92
CA ASN A 50 3.67 -5.45 5.62
C ASN A 50 4.29 -5.86 6.95
N ILE A 51 4.34 -7.15 7.25
CA ILE A 51 4.95 -7.70 8.46
C ILE A 51 5.92 -8.79 8.02
N GLU A 52 7.20 -8.62 8.34
CA GLU A 52 8.27 -9.55 7.96
C GLU A 52 8.20 -9.93 6.47
N ASP A 53 7.74 -11.15 6.15
CA ASP A 53 7.63 -11.72 4.82
C ASP A 53 6.18 -11.77 4.27
N TYR A 54 5.20 -11.25 5.00
CA TYR A 54 3.77 -11.36 4.65
C TYR A 54 3.03 -10.02 4.65
N VAL A 55 1.84 -10.01 4.05
CA VAL A 55 0.90 -8.89 4.11
C VAL A 55 -0.24 -9.25 5.05
N GLU A 56 -0.46 -8.42 6.05
CA GLU A 56 -1.61 -8.50 6.94
C GLU A 56 -2.66 -7.49 6.49
N CYS A 57 -3.91 -7.92 6.43
CA CYS A 57 -5.06 -7.07 6.21
C CYS A 57 -6.12 -7.34 7.28
N ILE A 58 -6.66 -6.30 7.89
CA ILE A 58 -7.75 -6.39 8.87
C ILE A 58 -8.91 -5.58 8.33
N VAL A 59 -10.08 -6.19 8.26
CA VAL A 59 -11.29 -5.56 7.72
C VAL A 59 -12.46 -5.65 8.70
N GLU A 60 -13.34 -4.65 8.64
CA GLU A 60 -14.57 -4.58 9.40
C GLU A 60 -15.72 -4.11 8.52
N GLY A 61 -16.88 -4.76 8.63
CA GLY A 61 -18.08 -4.36 7.92
C GLY A 61 -19.22 -5.34 8.03
N GLU A 62 -20.27 -5.10 7.25
CA GLU A 62 -21.37 -6.05 7.09
C GLU A 62 -20.82 -7.40 6.62
N LYS A 63 -21.24 -8.50 7.27
CA LYS A 63 -20.83 -9.87 6.92
C LYS A 63 -20.83 -10.15 5.42
N SER A 64 -21.89 -9.78 4.71
CA SER A 64 -22.02 -10.04 3.26
C SER A 64 -20.95 -9.34 2.42
N ARG A 65 -20.42 -8.19 2.87
CA ARG A 65 -19.36 -7.43 2.21
C ARG A 65 -17.99 -7.97 2.59
N VAL A 66 -17.80 -8.34 3.85
CA VAL A 66 -16.56 -8.95 4.34
C VAL A 66 -16.32 -10.30 3.68
N ASP A 67 -17.37 -11.13 3.54
CA ASP A 67 -17.27 -12.43 2.85
C ASP A 67 -16.82 -12.24 1.38
N LYS A 68 -17.41 -11.27 0.65
CA LYS A 68 -16.98 -10.92 -0.71
C LYS A 68 -15.54 -10.41 -0.76
N PHE A 69 -15.11 -9.65 0.24
CA PHE A 69 -13.73 -9.17 0.32
C PHE A 69 -12.75 -10.32 0.50
N ILE A 70 -13.08 -11.32 1.32
CA ILE A 70 -12.25 -12.51 1.51
C ILE A 70 -12.17 -13.32 0.22
N GLU A 71 -13.30 -13.51 -0.48
CA GLU A 71 -13.32 -14.17 -1.79
C GLU A 71 -12.43 -13.42 -2.81
N PHE A 72 -12.52 -12.10 -2.83
CA PHE A 72 -11.66 -11.25 -3.66
C PHE A 72 -10.19 -11.46 -3.32
N ALA A 73 -9.81 -11.37 -2.05
CA ALA A 73 -8.42 -11.51 -1.59
C ALA A 73 -7.83 -12.90 -1.84
N ARG A 74 -8.67 -13.93 -1.98
CA ARG A 74 -8.25 -15.30 -2.33
C ARG A 74 -8.11 -15.54 -3.83
N SER A 75 -8.82 -14.78 -4.66
CA SER A 75 -8.96 -15.09 -6.09
C SER A 75 -8.30 -14.07 -7.00
N ASN A 76 -7.95 -12.89 -6.48
CA ASN A 76 -7.39 -11.79 -7.26
C ASN A 76 -6.12 -11.29 -6.58
N PHE A 77 -5.10 -11.02 -7.38
CA PHE A 77 -3.78 -10.62 -6.92
C PHE A 77 -3.23 -9.50 -7.82
N PRO A 78 -2.34 -8.63 -7.29
CA PRO A 78 -1.57 -7.72 -8.13
C PRO A 78 -0.76 -8.47 -9.20
N GLU A 79 -0.53 -7.85 -10.37
CA GLU A 79 0.11 -8.46 -11.54
C GLU A 79 1.46 -9.14 -11.23
N PHE A 80 2.27 -8.56 -10.34
CA PHE A 80 3.60 -9.06 -9.99
C PHE A 80 3.63 -9.83 -8.67
N ALA A 81 2.48 -10.18 -8.11
CA ALA A 81 2.42 -10.92 -6.85
C ALA A 81 2.55 -12.43 -7.08
N GLU A 82 3.38 -13.07 -6.27
CA GLU A 82 3.54 -14.52 -6.22
C GLU A 82 3.02 -14.99 -4.86
N VAL A 83 1.73 -15.33 -4.81
CA VAL A 83 1.01 -15.71 -3.60
C VAL A 83 1.04 -17.23 -3.43
N ARG A 84 1.43 -17.69 -2.24
CA ARG A 84 1.41 -19.10 -1.86
C ARG A 84 0.13 -19.45 -1.10
N GLU A 85 -0.28 -18.60 -0.16
CA GLU A 85 -1.40 -18.87 0.73
C GLU A 85 -2.09 -17.58 1.22
N VAL A 86 -3.40 -17.68 1.39
CA VAL A 86 -4.25 -16.64 1.98
C VAL A 86 -5.10 -17.26 3.10
N ILE A 87 -4.85 -16.82 4.32
CA ILE A 87 -5.49 -17.34 5.55
C ILE A 87 -6.37 -16.24 6.12
N ASP A 88 -7.60 -16.55 6.50
CA ASP A 88 -8.48 -15.62 7.22
C ASP A 88 -8.91 -16.20 8.58
N GLU A 89 -9.01 -15.33 9.57
CA GLU A 89 -9.46 -15.67 10.92
C GLU A 89 -10.30 -14.53 11.52
N ASN A 90 -11.09 -14.85 12.55
CA ASN A 90 -11.87 -13.84 13.25
C ASN A 90 -10.94 -12.87 14.00
N TYR A 91 -11.30 -11.58 14.00
CA TYR A 91 -10.53 -10.55 14.67
C TYR A 91 -11.38 -9.83 15.71
N GLU A 92 -10.90 -9.75 16.95
CA GLU A 92 -11.64 -9.15 18.06
C GLU A 92 -11.22 -7.71 18.39
N GLY A 93 -10.12 -7.24 17.80
CA GLY A 93 -9.60 -5.89 18.05
C GLY A 93 -10.43 -4.78 17.40
N SER A 94 -9.97 -3.55 17.60
CA SER A 94 -10.50 -2.40 16.87
C SER A 94 -9.91 -2.36 15.46
N VAL A 95 -10.76 -2.02 14.49
CA VAL A 95 -10.33 -1.74 13.13
C VAL A 95 -10.46 -0.25 12.89
N MET A 96 -9.41 0.39 12.37
CA MET A 96 -9.50 1.80 12.02
C MET A 96 -10.42 1.99 10.81
N SER A 97 -11.07 3.15 10.71
CA SER A 97 -11.90 3.45 9.55
C SER A 97 -11.07 3.49 8.27
N ILE A 98 -11.69 3.20 7.14
CA ILE A 98 -11.07 3.32 5.82
C ILE A 98 -10.44 4.71 5.62
N GLU A 99 -11.12 5.79 6.01
CA GLU A 99 -10.62 7.17 5.92
C GLU A 99 -9.41 7.39 6.84
N GLY A 100 -9.42 6.76 8.01
CA GLY A 100 -8.26 6.69 8.90
C GLY A 100 -7.05 6.07 8.22
N PHE A 101 -7.27 4.96 7.51
CA PHE A 101 -6.21 4.29 6.76
C PHE A 101 -5.70 5.15 5.60
N TYR A 102 -6.59 5.75 4.78
CA TYR A 102 -6.16 6.66 3.70
C TYR A 102 -5.23 7.75 4.20
N ARG A 103 -5.56 8.39 5.31
CA ARG A 103 -4.76 9.48 5.88
C ARG A 103 -3.35 9.01 6.26
N ILE A 104 -3.24 7.91 6.99
CA ILE A 104 -1.94 7.38 7.45
C ILE A 104 -1.15 6.81 6.27
N PHE A 105 -1.82 6.11 5.35
CA PHE A 105 -1.20 5.55 4.16
C PHE A 105 -0.65 6.66 3.25
N SER A 106 -1.43 7.71 3.01
CA SER A 106 -1.03 8.88 2.22
C SER A 106 0.16 9.61 2.85
N LEU A 107 0.13 9.82 4.17
CA LEU A 107 1.28 10.38 4.88
C LEU A 107 2.54 9.50 4.70
N GLY A 108 2.39 8.18 4.80
CA GLY A 108 3.48 7.24 4.55
C GLY A 108 4.04 7.34 3.12
N GLN A 109 3.19 7.51 2.11
CA GLN A 109 3.65 7.72 0.73
C GLN A 109 4.38 9.05 0.56
N LEU A 110 3.89 10.12 1.18
CA LEU A 110 4.57 11.42 1.14
C LEU A 110 5.98 11.34 1.75
N VAL A 111 6.14 10.64 2.87
CA VAL A 111 7.46 10.40 3.47
C VAL A 111 8.39 9.64 2.51
N LYS A 112 7.88 8.62 1.82
CA LYS A 112 8.66 7.88 0.80
C LYS A 112 9.10 8.79 -0.34
N ILE A 113 8.20 9.64 -0.84
CA ILE A 113 8.51 10.62 -1.91
C ILE A 113 9.63 11.55 -1.46
N VAL A 114 9.56 12.09 -0.25
CA VAL A 114 10.62 12.96 0.32
C VAL A 114 11.96 12.21 0.36
N ASN A 115 12.00 11.00 0.91
CA ASN A 115 13.23 10.22 1.03
C ASN A 115 13.84 9.85 -0.33
N VAL A 116 13.01 9.44 -1.29
CA VAL A 116 13.46 9.15 -2.65
C VAL A 116 13.97 10.42 -3.33
N GLY A 117 13.28 11.55 -3.15
CA GLY A 117 13.70 12.85 -3.67
C GLY A 117 15.07 13.28 -3.13
N LEU A 118 15.32 13.14 -1.83
CA LEU A 118 16.63 13.42 -1.23
C LEU A 118 17.73 12.54 -1.83
N LYS A 119 17.50 11.23 -1.96
CA LYS A 119 18.45 10.29 -2.58
C LYS A 119 18.70 10.62 -4.06
N MET A 120 17.71 11.14 -4.77
CA MET A 120 17.88 11.59 -6.16
C MET A 120 18.78 12.83 -6.23
N LEU A 121 18.64 13.79 -5.31
CA LEU A 121 19.52 14.97 -5.25
C LEU A 121 20.98 14.57 -5.00
N GLU A 122 21.24 13.66 -4.07
CA GLU A 122 22.59 13.13 -3.82
C GLU A 122 23.22 12.54 -5.09
N LYS A 123 22.46 11.70 -5.81
CA LYS A 123 22.92 11.13 -7.09
C LYS A 123 23.14 12.19 -8.17
N GLN A 124 22.34 13.26 -8.17
CA GLN A 124 22.54 14.38 -9.10
C GLN A 124 23.82 15.14 -8.78
N ASP A 125 24.18 15.32 -7.51
CA ASP A 125 25.43 15.95 -7.11
C ASP A 125 26.66 15.11 -7.54
N GLU A 126 26.59 13.79 -7.40
CA GLU A 126 27.61 12.86 -7.92
C GLU A 126 27.77 13.01 -9.44
N THR A 127 26.65 13.02 -10.17
CA THR A 127 26.64 13.21 -11.63
C THR A 127 27.24 14.58 -12.03
N LEU A 128 26.89 15.65 -11.31
CA LEU A 128 27.42 16.99 -11.56
C LEU A 128 28.92 17.08 -11.31
N LYS A 129 29.45 16.33 -10.35
CA LYS A 129 30.88 16.25 -10.08
C LYS A 129 31.62 15.62 -11.26
N GLU A 130 31.15 14.47 -11.74
CA GLU A 130 31.73 13.79 -12.91
C GLU A 130 31.69 14.69 -14.16
N ILE A 131 30.56 15.38 -14.41
CA ILE A 131 30.45 16.33 -15.54
C ILE A 131 31.47 17.47 -15.42
N LYS A 132 31.71 18.00 -14.21
CA LYS A 132 32.71 19.06 -13.99
C LYS A 132 34.13 18.56 -14.23
N GLU A 133 34.44 17.35 -13.81
CA GLU A 133 35.73 16.69 -14.04
C GLU A 133 35.96 16.48 -15.55
N LEU A 134 35.00 15.85 -16.25
CA LEU A 134 35.05 15.66 -17.71
C LEU A 134 35.23 16.98 -18.47
N ARG A 135 34.52 18.04 -18.06
CA ARG A 135 34.66 19.38 -18.66
C ARG A 135 36.07 19.93 -18.47
N THR A 136 36.72 19.62 -17.36
CA THR A 136 38.07 20.08 -17.04
C THR A 136 39.10 19.35 -17.92
N ASP A 137 38.96 18.04 -18.04
CA ASP A 137 39.83 17.21 -18.89
C ASP A 137 39.74 17.61 -20.36
N LEU A 138 38.53 17.84 -20.88
CA LEU A 138 38.31 18.31 -22.26
C LEU A 138 39.00 19.65 -22.54
N LYS A 139 39.00 20.57 -21.55
CA LYS A 139 39.70 21.86 -21.67
C LYS A 139 41.22 21.71 -21.61
N ALA A 140 41.74 20.70 -20.94
CA ALA A 140 43.18 20.42 -20.93
C ALA A 140 43.61 19.88 -22.30
N LEU A 141 42.90 18.87 -22.82
CA LEU A 141 43.15 18.28 -24.14
C LEU A 141 43.09 19.30 -25.28
N SER A 142 42.14 20.23 -25.24
CA SER A 142 42.02 21.28 -26.27
C SER A 142 43.18 22.28 -26.24
N LYS A 143 43.78 22.56 -25.07
CA LYS A 143 44.96 23.43 -24.95
C LYS A 143 46.21 22.73 -25.46
N ASP A 144 46.37 21.44 -25.18
CA ASP A 144 47.52 20.66 -25.64
C ASP A 144 47.52 20.46 -27.15
N SER A 145 46.33 20.43 -27.77
CA SER A 145 46.18 20.30 -29.24
C SER A 145 46.46 21.60 -30.01
N GLN A 146 46.58 22.75 -29.33
CA GLN A 146 46.87 24.06 -29.92
C GLN A 146 48.34 24.48 -29.78
N LYS A 147 49.18 23.61 -29.22
CA LYS A 147 50.61 23.83 -28.96
C LYS A 147 51.45 23.02 -29.93
#